data_AF-A0A7C1KZP9-F1
#
_entry.id   AF-A0A7C1KZP9-F1
#
_cell.length_a   1.000
_cell.length_b   1.000
_cell.length_c   1.000
_cell.angle_alpha   90.00
_cell.angle_beta   90.00
_cell.angle_gamma   90.00
#
_symmetry.space_group_name_H-M   'P 1'
#
loop_
_entity.id
_entity.type
_entity.pdbx_description
1 polymer ?
#
loop_
_entity_poly.entity_id
_entity_poly.type
_entity_poly.pdbx_seq_one_letter_code
_entity_poly.pdbx_strand_id
1 'polypeptide(L)'
;MITLNINVSLINKDRLFEGKKGKYLDAVLIETPNSDFGDYMIVESISKEERESGARGTILGNAKILVKSTREVEPQSETDESDDLPF
;
A
#
# COMPACT_ATOMS: atom_id res chain seq x y z
N MET A 1 -6.63 -10.00 4.86
CA MET A 1 -6.09 -9.37 6.08
C MET A 1 -4.82 -8.64 5.72
N ILE A 2 -4.46 -7.56 6.41
CA ILE A 2 -3.22 -6.82 6.16
C ILE A 2 -2.34 -6.96 7.40
N THR A 3 -1.15 -7.51 7.24
CA THR A 3 -0.13 -7.52 8.30
C THR A 3 0.79 -6.33 8.08
N LEU A 4 1.11 -5.62 9.15
CA LEU A 4 1.98 -4.45 9.12
C LEU A 4 3.12 -4.64 10.11
N ASN A 5 4.32 -4.25 9.71
CA ASN A 5 5.48 -4.15 10.57
C ASN A 5 5.93 -2.69 10.62
N ILE A 6 5.96 -2.12 11.82
CA ILE A 6 6.37 -0.73 12.06
C ILE A 6 7.55 -0.74 13.03
N ASN A 7 8.63 -0.08 12.64
CA ASN A 7 9.78 0.15 13.51
C ASN A 7 9.53 1.38 14.40
N VAL A 8 9.13 1.12 15.64
CA VAL A 8 8.86 2.16 16.64
C VAL A 8 10.08 3.00 17.03
N SER A 9 11.30 2.52 16.73
CA SER A 9 12.53 3.26 17.02
C SER A 9 12.82 4.36 16.01
N LEU A 10 12.23 4.29 14.81
CA LEU A 10 12.35 5.31 13.76
C LEU A 10 11.22 6.36 13.84
N ILE A 11 10.20 6.13 14.67
CA ILE A 11 9.09 7.07 14.82
C ILE A 11 9.60 8.35 15.49
N ASN A 12 9.28 9.49 14.87
CA ASN A 12 9.62 10.78 15.45
C ASN A 12 8.63 11.14 16.56
N LYS A 13 9.11 11.13 17.81
CA LYS A 13 8.27 11.38 19.00
C LYS A 13 7.67 12.77 19.06
N ASP A 14 8.31 13.74 18.42
CA ASP A 14 7.84 15.12 18.31
C ASP A 14 6.64 15.25 17.38
N ARG A 15 6.44 14.30 16.47
CA ARG A 15 5.29 14.26 15.55
C ARG A 15 4.13 13.43 16.08
N LEU A 16 4.30 12.71 17.19
CA LEU A 16 3.17 12.07 17.86
C LEU A 16 2.27 13.12 18.47
N PHE A 17 0.97 12.99 18.21
CA PHE A 17 -0.04 13.86 18.80
C PHE A 17 -0.79 13.13 19.92
N GLU A 18 -1.18 13.87 20.95
CA GLU A 18 -1.96 13.33 22.06
C GLU A 18 -3.44 13.28 21.67
N GLY A 19 -3.96 12.06 21.52
CA GLY A 19 -5.38 11.81 21.35
C GLY A 19 -6.04 11.42 22.67
N LYS A 20 -7.36 11.20 22.63
CA LYS A 20 -8.17 10.92 23.83
C LYS A 20 -7.75 9.68 24.64
N LYS A 21 -7.08 8.71 24.03
CA LYS A 21 -6.69 7.44 24.67
C LYS A 21 -5.17 7.17 24.66
N GLY A 22 -4.35 8.16 24.29
CA GLY A 22 -2.88 7.99 24.23
C GLY A 22 -2.24 8.82 23.14
N LYS A 23 -0.98 8.51 22.82
CA LYS A 23 -0.26 9.13 21.70
C LYS A 23 -0.56 8.39 20.41
N TYR A 24 -0.80 9.15 19.36
CA TYR A 24 -1.10 8.66 18.04
C TYR A 24 -0.09 9.20 17.03
N LEU A 25 0.07 8.45 15.95
CA LEU A 25 0.89 8.81 14.81
C LEU A 25 0.03 8.69 13.57
N ASP A 26 0.10 9.68 12.71
CA ASP A 26 -0.54 9.62 11.40
C ASP A 26 0.45 9.07 10.38
N ALA A 27 0.03 8.07 9.61
CA ALA A 27 0.87 7.40 8.63
C ALA A 27 0.05 7.02 7.39
N VAL A 28 0.71 7.10 6.24
CA VAL A 28 0.16 6.81 4.92
C VAL A 28 0.72 5.47 4.45
N LEU A 29 -0.17 4.60 3.99
CA LEU A 29 0.22 3.41 3.26
C LEU A 29 0.29 3.73 1.77
N ILE A 30 1.44 3.46 1.15
CA ILE A 30 1.67 3.65 -0.28
C ILE A 30 1.82 2.27 -0.93
N GLU A 31 1.00 1.98 -1.93
CA GLU A 31 1.11 0.75 -2.71
C GLU A 31 2.43 0.73 -3.47
N THR A 32 3.22 -0.31 -3.24
CA THR A 32 4.48 -0.56 -3.94
C THR A 32 4.39 -1.89 -4.68
N PRO A 33 3.65 -1.95 -5.81
CA PRO A 33 3.38 -3.18 -6.56
C PRO A 33 4.62 -3.82 -7.20
N ASN A 34 5.78 -3.16 -7.12
CA ASN A 34 7.06 -3.62 -7.68
C ASN A 34 8.12 -3.94 -6.61
N SER A 35 7.73 -4.08 -5.34
CA SER A 35 8.69 -4.27 -4.24
C SER A 35 8.67 -5.71 -3.71
N ASP A 36 9.80 -6.41 -3.80
CA ASP A 36 10.02 -7.75 -3.24
C ASP A 36 9.82 -7.83 -1.71
N PHE A 37 9.78 -6.69 -1.01
CA PHE A 37 9.75 -6.62 0.45
C PHE A 37 8.34 -6.42 1.05
N GLY A 38 7.31 -6.15 0.23
CA GLY A 38 5.93 -5.99 0.70
C GLY A 38 5.04 -5.22 -0.27
N ASP A 39 3.73 -5.49 -0.21
CA ASP A 39 2.73 -4.87 -1.10
C ASP A 39 2.54 -3.36 -0.83
N TYR A 40 2.79 -2.93 0.41
CA TYR A 40 2.62 -1.54 0.85
C TYR A 40 3.83 -1.05 1.66
N MET A 41 4.19 0.20 1.48
CA MET A 41 5.15 0.93 2.29
C MET A 41 4.41 1.83 3.29
N ILE A 42 4.82 1.80 4.56
CA ILE A 42 4.26 2.65 5.62
C ILE A 42 5.16 3.87 5.79
N VAL A 43 4.61 5.04 5.53
CA VAL A 43 5.32 6.31 5.54
C VAL A 43 4.65 7.23 6.54
N GLU A 44 5.44 7.89 7.39
CA GLU A 44 4.92 8.88 8.34
C GLU A 44 4.26 10.06 7.59
N SER A 45 3.11 10.52 8.07
CA SER A 45 2.45 11.69 7.49
C SER A 45 3.30 12.94 7.70
N ILE A 46 3.74 13.50 6.59
CA ILE A 46 4.41 14.79 6.50
C ILE A 46 3.41 15.90 6.25
N SER A 47 3.76 17.13 6.62
CA SER A 47 2.95 18.32 6.34
C SER A 47 2.63 18.45 4.84
N LYS A 48 1.48 19.04 4.51
CA LYS A 48 1.02 19.25 3.13
C LYS A 48 2.11 19.83 2.23
N GLU A 49 2.88 20.77 2.75
CA GLU A 49 3.96 21.47 2.04
C GLU A 49 5.11 20.54 1.60
N GLU A 50 5.51 19.61 2.47
CA GLU A 50 6.51 18.59 2.14
C GLU A 50 5.95 17.59 1.12
N ARG A 51 4.66 17.23 1.26
CA ARG A 51 3.99 16.31 0.34
C ARG A 51 3.85 16.90 -1.06
N GLU A 52 3.52 18.18 -1.17
CA GLU A 52 3.43 18.92 -2.44
C GLU A 52 4.81 19.11 -3.09
N SER A 53 5.87 19.21 -2.27
CA SER A 53 7.25 19.24 -2.74
C SER A 53 7.79 17.86 -3.15
N GLY A 54 6.97 16.81 -3.08
CA GLY A 54 7.37 15.44 -3.42
C GLY A 54 8.26 14.77 -2.38
N ALA A 55 8.43 15.38 -1.20
CA ALA A 55 9.12 14.73 -0.09
C ALA A 55 8.32 13.50 0.33
N ARG A 56 9.05 12.43 0.65
CA ARG A 56 8.47 11.20 1.20
C ARG A 56 8.77 11.23 2.68
N GLY A 57 7.74 11.05 3.50
CA GLY A 57 7.93 10.97 4.95
C GLY A 57 8.88 9.85 5.36
N THR A 58 9.24 9.82 6.64
CA THR A 58 10.07 8.75 7.17
C THR A 58 9.37 7.42 6.96
N ILE A 59 10.08 6.47 6.34
CA ILE A 59 9.57 5.12 6.14
C ILE A 59 9.64 4.41 7.49
N LEU A 60 8.48 4.11 8.06
CA LEU A 60 8.38 3.44 9.35
C LEU A 60 8.35 1.92 9.20
N GLY A 61 8.02 1.41 8.01
CA GLY A 61 8.07 -0.01 7.71
C GLY A 61 7.25 -0.41 6.48
N ASN A 62 6.77 -1.64 6.47
CA ASN A 62 6.08 -2.27 5.35
C ASN A 62 4.82 -3.01 5.80
N ALA A 63 3.85 -3.10 4.91
CA ALA A 63 2.63 -3.88 5.09
C ALA A 63 2.44 -4.85 3.92
N LYS A 64 1.83 -6.00 4.21
CA LYS A 64 1.62 -7.10 3.28
C LYS A 64 0.16 -7.52 3.31
N ILE A 65 -0.44 -7.73 2.14
CA ILE A 65 -1.80 -8.29 2.07
C ILE A 65 -1.70 -9.81 2.12
N LEU A 66 -2.25 -10.38 3.19
CA LEU A 66 -2.59 -11.80 3.24
C LEU A 66 -3.90 -11.98 2.47
N VAL A 67 -3.78 -12.24 1.17
CA VAL A 67 -4.89 -12.70 0.34
C VAL A 67 -5.12 -14.17 0.68
N LYS A 68 -6.30 -14.51 1.22
CA LYS A 68 -6.75 -15.90 1.25
C LYS A 68 -7.17 -16.20 -0.19
N SER A 69 -6.38 -16.95 -0.94
CA SER A 69 -6.67 -17.27 -2.34
C SER A 69 -8.08 -17.86 -2.47
N THR A 70 -9.00 -17.06 -2.99
CA THR A 70 -10.08 -17.51 -3.85
C THR A 70 -10.32 -16.41 -4.89
N ARG A 71 -9.37 -16.30 -5.83
CA ARG A 71 -9.72 -15.87 -7.17
C ARG A 71 -9.63 -17.12 -8.02
N GLU A 72 -10.75 -17.83 -8.06
CA GLU A 72 -11.07 -18.65 -9.21
C GLU A 72 -11.18 -17.66 -10.38
N VAL A 73 -10.12 -17.58 -11.17
CA VAL A 73 -10.15 -16.92 -12.46
C VAL A 73 -10.84 -17.90 -13.40
N GLU A 74 -12.14 -17.72 -13.61
CA GLU A 74 -12.85 -18.38 -14.71
C GLU A 74 -12.17 -17.96 -16.03
N PRO A 75 -11.67 -18.91 -16.85
CA PRO A 75 -11.19 -18.56 -18.17
C PRO A 75 -12.40 -18.22 -19.05
N GLN A 76 -12.59 -16.93 -19.33
CA GLN A 76 -13.41 -16.53 -20.48
C GLN A 76 -12.66 -16.94 -21.75
N SER A 77 -13.07 -18.06 -22.33
CA SER A 77 -12.70 -18.44 -23.69
C SER A 77 -13.33 -17.44 -24.66
N GLU A 78 -12.52 -16.49 -25.15
CA GLU A 78 -12.78 -15.79 -26.39
C GLU A 78 -12.55 -16.77 -27.55
N THR A 79 -13.63 -17.44 -27.99
CA THR A 79 -13.66 -18.03 -29.34
C THR A 79 -13.92 -16.89 -30.30
N ASP A 80 -12.84 -16.41 -30.92
CA ASP A 80 -12.87 -15.50 -32.06
C ASP A 80 -13.56 -16.21 -33.23
N GLU A 81 -14.86 -15.99 -33.35
CA GLU A 81 -15.70 -16.37 -34.48
C GLU A 81 -15.55 -15.30 -35.58
N SER A 82 -14.34 -15.21 -36.14
CA SER A 82 -14.10 -14.43 -37.36
C SER A 82 -14.35 -15.33 -38.58
N ASP A 83 -15.64 -15.45 -38.91
CA ASP A 83 -16.21 -15.34 -40.27
C ASP A 83 -15.18 -15.30 -41.43
N ASP A 84 -14.57 -16.44 -41.77
CA ASP A 84 -13.78 -16.61 -42.99
C ASP A 84 -14.75 -16.90 -44.16
N LEU A 85 -15.32 -15.83 -44.71
CA LEU A 85 -16.12 -15.80 -45.94
C LEU A 85 -15.23 -16.16 -47.16
N PRO A 86 -15.50 -17.26 -47.90
CA PRO A 86 -14.84 -17.48 -49.17
C PRO A 86 -15.55 -16.74 -50.33
N PHE A 87 -14.76 -15.86 -50.95
CA PHE A 87 -14.77 -15.26 -52.30
C PHE A 87 -15.92 -15.54 -53.27
#